data_AF-A0A7C5EGP7-F1
#
_entry.id   AF-A0A7C5EGP7-F1
#
_cell.length_a   1.000
_cell.length_b   1.000
_cell.length_c   1.000
_cell.angle_alpha   90.00
_cell.angle_beta   90.00
_cell.angle_gamma   90.00
#
_symmetry.space_group_name_H-M   'P 1'
#
loop_
_entity.id
_entity.type
_entity.pdbx_description
1 polymer ?
#
loop_
_entity_poly.entity_id
_entity_poly.type
_entity_poly.pdbx_seq_one_letter_code
_entity_poly.pdbx_strand_id
1 'polypeptide(L)'
;MSQRPTANSLFRLRNDLQRRLAGDVECPLGVYPSAVGVRLRQGFQSAFVMGQPGMDDHCEYRILLGNDRLFDVLTRMFVEFLPETVFGLFEEFSYDAWRETDTWASGAPVSKQRFLQAWELFGRFFAEDGRCGFGARADEPRVEVFLEEHGAVYIACGFELRERVEGMLNGLGLPELEEVLGIENHDHRHEDVLDVSDGSLMDDLDIKFSVIESLGMALTNGDEMGPVGEPQPFWIYLELDLTFDPAAEGQRAYISLAVTAHDHAEARSLAEARLLERFPSALVARYLQIYRIGDSDISAEIAPRRRDAIGSVGVWFESSPEYWA
;
A
#
# COMPACT_ATOMS: atom_id res chain seq x y z
N MET A 1 -11.00 11.08 30.66
CA MET A 1 -10.61 11.76 29.40
C MET A 1 -9.32 11.11 28.94
N SER A 2 -9.39 10.16 28.02
CA SER A 2 -8.20 9.55 27.42
C SER A 2 -7.65 10.55 26.40
N GLN A 3 -6.36 10.89 26.48
CA GLN A 3 -5.71 11.69 25.44
C GLN A 3 -5.76 10.88 24.13
N ARG A 4 -6.13 11.53 23.02
CA ARG A 4 -5.99 10.90 21.70
C ARG A 4 -4.50 10.68 21.45
N PRO A 5 -4.10 9.49 20.97
CA PRO A 5 -2.71 9.25 20.60
C PRO A 5 -2.30 10.22 19.49
N THR A 6 -1.05 10.70 19.54
CA THR A 6 -0.42 11.45 18.46
C THR A 6 0.35 10.48 17.56
N ALA A 7 0.62 10.83 16.31
CA ALA A 7 1.40 9.97 15.39
C ALA A 7 2.70 9.44 16.02
N ASN A 8 3.45 10.31 16.72
CA ASN A 8 4.70 9.95 17.41
C ASN A 8 4.54 8.98 18.60
N SER A 9 3.31 8.72 19.04
CA SER A 9 3.02 7.72 20.07
C SER A 9 2.62 6.36 19.52
N LEU A 10 2.34 6.26 18.21
CA LEU A 10 1.92 5.02 17.55
C LEU A 10 3.10 4.34 16.86
N PHE A 11 3.87 5.10 16.09
CA PHE A 11 5.09 4.61 15.44
C PHE A 11 6.20 5.66 15.55
N ARG A 12 7.42 5.24 15.22
CA ARG A 12 8.57 6.13 15.16
C ARG A 12 9.34 5.86 13.87
N LEU A 13 9.67 6.94 13.16
CA LEU A 13 10.62 6.85 12.06
C LEU A 13 12.03 6.69 12.63
N ARG A 14 12.81 5.81 12.00
CA ARG A 14 14.24 5.65 12.24
C ARG A 14 14.97 6.99 12.12
N ASN A 15 15.87 7.23 13.07
CA ASN A 15 16.65 8.46 13.14
C ASN A 15 18.10 8.31 12.65
N ASP A 16 18.50 7.08 12.28
CA ASP A 16 19.79 6.75 11.71
C ASP A 16 19.81 6.88 10.17
N LEU A 17 18.62 6.94 9.55
CA LEU A 17 18.47 7.15 8.12
C LEU A 17 18.88 8.57 7.70
N GLN A 18 19.61 8.66 6.59
CA GLN A 18 20.03 9.93 6.01
C GLN A 18 19.22 10.24 4.76
N ARG A 19 18.57 11.41 4.80
CA ARG A 19 17.84 11.92 3.65
C ARG A 19 18.79 12.25 2.50
N ARG A 20 18.39 11.88 1.28
CA ARG A 20 19.21 12.04 0.08
C ARG A 20 18.60 13.05 -0.86
N LEU A 21 19.47 13.81 -1.51
CA LEU A 21 19.10 14.77 -2.53
C LEU A 21 19.42 14.17 -3.91
N ALA A 22 18.43 14.12 -4.80
CA ALA A 22 18.58 13.69 -6.18
C ALA A 22 18.21 14.86 -7.10
N GLY A 23 19.19 15.69 -7.46
CA GLY A 23 18.93 16.94 -8.19
C GLY A 23 18.36 18.01 -7.27
N ASP A 24 17.13 18.46 -7.54
CA ASP A 24 16.40 19.41 -6.68
C ASP A 24 15.34 18.75 -5.79
N VAL A 25 15.20 17.41 -5.89
CA VAL A 25 14.23 16.64 -5.11
C VAL A 25 14.92 16.05 -3.89
N GLU A 26 14.36 16.32 -2.72
CA GLU A 26 14.70 15.62 -1.49
C GLU A 26 13.89 14.33 -1.42
N CYS A 27 14.55 13.17 -1.41
CA CYS A 27 13.87 11.88 -1.46
C CYS A 27 13.18 11.53 -0.12
N PRO A 28 12.15 10.67 -0.14
CA PRO A 28 11.68 9.97 1.06
C PRO A 28 12.84 9.23 1.75
N LEU A 29 12.73 8.96 3.05
CA LEU A 29 13.77 8.22 3.79
C LEU A 29 13.93 6.78 3.27
N GLY A 30 12.81 6.14 2.96
CA GLY A 30 12.73 4.74 2.60
C GLY A 30 13.04 4.45 1.15
N VAL A 31 13.15 5.45 0.27
CA VAL A 31 13.48 5.20 -1.13
C VAL A 31 14.36 6.29 -1.73
N TYR A 32 15.37 5.87 -2.48
CA TYR A 32 16.28 6.76 -3.16
C TYR A 32 16.99 6.08 -4.34
N PRO A 33 17.52 6.85 -5.31
CA PRO A 33 18.30 6.29 -6.42
C PRO A 33 19.61 5.61 -5.96
N SER A 34 19.90 4.42 -6.48
CA SER A 34 21.13 3.67 -6.25
C SER A 34 22.34 4.33 -6.89
N ALA A 35 22.16 4.91 -8.07
CA ALA A 35 23.22 5.51 -8.85
C ALA A 35 23.55 6.93 -8.38
N VAL A 36 24.84 7.23 -8.26
CA VAL A 36 25.31 8.60 -7.99
C VAL A 36 25.09 9.46 -9.24
N GLY A 37 24.58 10.67 -9.04
CA GLY A 37 24.43 11.66 -10.11
C GLY A 37 23.06 11.68 -10.80
N VAL A 38 22.09 10.88 -10.32
CA VAL A 38 20.68 11.05 -10.69
C VAL A 38 20.22 12.47 -10.32
N ARG A 39 19.57 13.15 -11.27
CA ARG A 39 19.06 14.51 -11.12
C ARG A 39 17.58 14.52 -11.43
N LEU A 40 16.77 14.40 -10.39
CA LEU A 40 15.34 14.61 -10.50
C LEU A 40 15.05 16.12 -10.52
N ARG A 41 13.89 16.46 -11.07
CA ARG A 41 13.41 17.84 -11.18
C ARG A 41 12.00 17.95 -10.59
N GLN A 42 11.82 18.85 -9.65
CA GLN A 42 10.49 19.18 -9.13
C GLN A 42 9.64 19.86 -10.21
N GLY A 43 8.36 19.51 -10.27
CA GLY A 43 7.43 20.03 -11.25
C GLY A 43 6.20 19.14 -11.38
N PHE A 44 5.37 19.43 -12.38
CA PHE A 44 4.23 18.60 -12.71
C PHE A 44 4.14 18.36 -14.20
N GLN A 45 3.52 17.26 -14.60
CA GLN A 45 3.13 16.95 -15.96
C GLN A 45 1.61 16.87 -15.97
N SER A 46 0.97 17.54 -16.92
CA SER A 46 -0.48 17.46 -17.12
C SER A 46 -0.83 16.64 -18.36
N ALA A 47 -1.93 15.89 -18.29
CA ALA A 47 -2.47 15.15 -19.42
C ALA A 47 -3.98 15.35 -19.50
N PHE A 48 -4.48 15.49 -20.72
CA PHE A 48 -5.90 15.39 -21.01
C PHE A 48 -6.22 13.95 -21.39
N VAL A 49 -7.19 13.35 -20.71
CA VAL A 49 -7.60 11.97 -20.94
C VAL A 49 -9.03 11.96 -21.44
N MET A 50 -9.21 11.40 -22.65
CA MET A 50 -10.54 11.16 -23.19
C MET A 50 -11.23 10.05 -22.41
N GLY A 51 -12.42 10.33 -21.91
CA GLY A 51 -13.25 9.36 -21.23
C GLY A 51 -13.66 8.23 -22.18
N GLN A 52 -13.76 7.01 -21.64
CA GLN A 52 -14.41 5.92 -22.36
C GLN A 52 -15.91 6.20 -22.52
N PRO A 53 -16.64 5.54 -23.44
CA PRO A 53 -18.07 5.74 -23.58
C PRO A 53 -18.83 5.60 -22.26
N GLY A 54 -19.46 6.69 -21.80
CA GLY A 54 -20.17 6.75 -20.52
C GLY A 54 -19.35 7.30 -19.34
N MET A 55 -18.11 7.72 -19.58
CA MET A 55 -17.24 8.43 -18.65
C MET A 55 -16.92 9.82 -19.22
N ASP A 56 -16.86 10.83 -18.36
CA ASP A 56 -16.44 12.17 -18.76
C ASP A 56 -14.93 12.23 -19.02
N ASP A 57 -14.52 13.08 -19.95
CA ASP A 57 -13.11 13.42 -20.13
C ASP A 57 -12.58 14.10 -18.84
N HIS A 58 -11.30 13.89 -18.54
CA HIS A 58 -10.69 14.39 -17.31
C HIS A 58 -9.26 14.88 -17.52
N CYS A 59 -8.72 15.56 -16.51
CA CYS A 59 -7.31 15.94 -16.45
C CYS A 59 -6.58 15.07 -15.45
N GLU A 60 -5.36 14.70 -15.78
CA GLU A 60 -4.44 14.00 -14.89
C GLU A 60 -3.18 14.84 -14.68
N TYR A 61 -2.65 14.79 -13.46
CA TYR A 61 -1.44 15.49 -13.06
C TYR A 61 -0.54 14.53 -12.30
N ARG A 62 0.67 14.31 -12.82
CA ARG A 62 1.76 13.69 -12.06
C ARG A 62 2.65 14.79 -11.51
N ILE A 63 2.89 14.80 -10.22
CA ILE A 63 3.58 15.88 -9.52
C ILE A 63 4.75 15.29 -8.74
N LEU A 64 5.95 15.80 -8.98
CA LEU A 64 7.13 15.48 -8.19
C LEU A 64 7.56 16.71 -7.41
N LEU A 65 7.70 16.56 -6.10
CA LEU A 65 8.17 17.59 -5.19
C LEU A 65 9.11 16.99 -4.14
N GLY A 66 9.94 17.83 -3.55
CA GLY A 66 10.81 17.44 -2.45
C GLY A 66 10.00 17.00 -1.23
N ASN A 67 10.50 15.96 -0.57
CA ASN A 67 9.84 15.38 0.60
C ASN A 67 9.82 16.33 1.81
N ASP A 68 10.69 17.35 1.85
CA ASP A 68 10.65 18.45 2.81
C ASP A 68 9.29 19.17 2.86
N ARG A 69 8.52 19.12 1.76
CA ARG A 69 7.22 19.78 1.61
C ARG A 69 6.06 18.81 1.36
N LEU A 70 6.33 17.56 1.05
CA LEU A 70 5.35 16.59 0.55
C LEU A 70 4.15 16.46 1.48
N PHE A 71 4.39 16.16 2.76
CA PHE A 71 3.32 15.95 3.74
C PHE A 71 2.37 17.15 3.85
N ASP A 72 2.91 18.36 3.98
CA ASP A 72 2.11 19.58 4.15
C ASP A 72 1.35 19.95 2.87
N VAL A 73 1.99 19.80 1.70
CA VAL A 73 1.37 20.06 0.40
C VAL A 73 0.23 19.08 0.15
N LEU A 74 0.45 17.79 0.39
CA LEU A 74 -0.58 16.78 0.18
C LEU A 74 -1.74 16.93 1.17
N THR A 75 -1.45 17.28 2.43
CA THR A 75 -2.49 17.64 3.41
C THR A 75 -3.37 18.77 2.87
N ARG A 76 -2.75 19.81 2.29
CA ARG A 76 -3.48 20.92 1.69
C ARG A 76 -4.30 20.47 0.48
N MET A 77 -3.78 19.61 -0.38
CA MET A 77 -4.51 19.07 -1.54
C MET A 77 -5.73 18.27 -1.10
N PHE A 78 -5.60 17.41 -0.08
CA PHE A 78 -6.72 16.68 0.50
C PHE A 78 -7.79 17.62 1.07
N VAL A 79 -7.39 18.69 1.77
CA VAL A 79 -8.33 19.68 2.31
C VAL A 79 -8.99 20.51 1.22
N GLU A 80 -8.27 20.84 0.15
CA GLU A 80 -8.77 21.75 -0.88
C GLU A 80 -9.69 21.05 -1.90
N PHE A 81 -9.29 19.85 -2.34
CA PHE A 81 -9.87 19.21 -3.52
C PHE A 81 -10.86 18.10 -3.18
N LEU A 82 -10.64 17.33 -2.11
CA LEU A 82 -11.55 16.24 -1.77
C LEU A 82 -12.89 16.76 -1.24
N PRO A 83 -14.03 16.22 -1.68
CA PRO A 83 -15.35 16.55 -1.12
C PRO A 83 -15.56 15.90 0.26
N GLU A 84 -16.69 16.21 0.90
CA GLU A 84 -17.00 15.74 2.27
C GLU A 84 -17.14 14.22 2.42
N THR A 85 -17.38 13.51 1.31
CA THR A 85 -17.44 12.05 1.27
C THR A 85 -16.52 11.52 0.18
N VAL A 86 -15.65 10.57 0.53
CA VAL A 86 -14.63 10.01 -0.35
C VAL A 86 -14.55 8.50 -0.20
N PHE A 87 -13.93 7.83 -1.15
CA PHE A 87 -13.44 6.47 -1.01
C PHE A 87 -11.94 6.55 -0.73
N GLY A 88 -11.51 6.04 0.42
CA GLY A 88 -10.07 5.96 0.72
C GLY A 88 -9.42 4.92 -0.19
N LEU A 89 -8.18 5.18 -0.56
CA LEU A 89 -7.31 4.32 -1.37
C LEU A 89 -6.00 4.09 -0.62
N PHE A 90 -5.52 2.85 -0.65
CA PHE A 90 -4.22 2.45 -0.13
C PHE A 90 -3.61 1.46 -1.11
N GLU A 91 -2.33 1.61 -1.41
CA GLU A 91 -1.58 0.71 -2.28
C GLU A 91 -0.27 0.29 -1.64
N GLU A 92 0.18 -0.91 -1.94
CA GLU A 92 1.51 -1.39 -1.56
C GLU A 92 2.03 -2.35 -2.64
N PHE A 93 3.34 -2.57 -2.69
CA PHE A 93 3.90 -3.62 -3.54
C PHE A 93 3.34 -5.00 -3.18
N SER A 94 2.82 -5.70 -4.18
CA SER A 94 2.28 -7.02 -3.96
C SER A 94 3.39 -8.06 -3.81
N TYR A 95 3.18 -9.01 -2.91
CA TYR A 95 3.97 -10.25 -2.86
C TYR A 95 3.47 -11.30 -3.86
N ASP A 96 2.43 -10.99 -4.63
CA ASP A 96 1.87 -11.89 -5.63
C ASP A 96 2.67 -11.85 -6.93
N ALA A 97 3.11 -13.01 -7.42
CA ALA A 97 4.02 -13.09 -8.55
C ALA A 97 3.44 -12.63 -9.90
N TRP A 98 2.16 -12.28 -9.97
CA TRP A 98 1.49 -11.84 -11.20
C TRP A 98 0.96 -10.41 -11.13
N ARG A 99 1.17 -9.68 -10.04
CA ARG A 99 0.80 -8.27 -9.93
C ARG A 99 1.89 -7.49 -9.20
N GLU A 100 2.08 -6.24 -9.61
CA GLU A 100 3.10 -5.38 -9.03
C GLU A 100 2.60 -4.72 -7.73
N THR A 101 1.32 -4.39 -7.65
CA THR A 101 0.71 -3.71 -6.52
C THR A 101 -0.60 -4.35 -6.06
N ASP A 102 -0.83 -4.30 -4.76
CA ASP A 102 -2.12 -4.56 -4.14
C ASP A 102 -2.82 -3.23 -3.85
N THR A 103 -4.07 -3.10 -4.29
CA THR A 103 -4.89 -1.90 -4.05
C THR A 103 -6.05 -2.24 -3.13
N TRP A 104 -6.21 -1.43 -2.08
CA TRP A 104 -7.34 -1.46 -1.17
C TRP A 104 -8.15 -0.19 -1.33
N ALA A 105 -9.47 -0.33 -1.42
CA ALA A 105 -10.39 0.80 -1.43
C ALA A 105 -11.49 0.63 -0.39
N SER A 106 -11.98 1.75 0.16
CA SER A 106 -13.15 1.76 1.02
C SER A 106 -14.34 1.09 0.32
N GLY A 107 -14.99 0.11 0.96
CA GLY A 107 -16.16 -0.57 0.40
C GLY A 107 -17.42 0.31 0.32
N ALA A 108 -17.41 1.45 1.04
CA ALA A 108 -18.45 2.47 1.02
C ALA A 108 -17.83 3.86 1.23
N PRO A 109 -18.50 4.96 0.84
CA PRO A 109 -18.00 6.31 1.09
C PRO A 109 -17.75 6.55 2.59
N VAL A 110 -16.59 7.11 2.92
CA VAL A 110 -16.22 7.58 4.25
C VAL A 110 -16.24 9.11 4.29
N SER A 111 -16.40 9.70 5.48
CA SER A 111 -16.29 11.15 5.58
C SER A 111 -14.84 11.60 5.36
N LYS A 112 -14.66 12.75 4.71
CA LYS A 112 -13.37 13.42 4.56
C LYS A 112 -12.66 13.61 5.90
N GLN A 113 -13.41 13.94 6.94
CA GLN A 113 -12.86 14.07 8.29
C GLN A 113 -12.24 12.76 8.79
N ARG A 114 -12.86 11.62 8.52
CA ARG A 114 -12.33 10.30 8.91
C ARG A 114 -11.08 9.95 8.11
N PHE A 115 -11.08 10.23 6.81
CA PHE A 115 -9.90 10.11 5.95
C PHE A 115 -8.74 10.98 6.45
N LEU A 116 -8.99 12.28 6.73
CA LEU A 116 -7.98 13.20 7.23
C LEU A 116 -7.45 12.81 8.62
N GLN A 117 -8.25 12.15 9.46
CA GLN A 117 -7.76 11.59 10.73
C GLN A 117 -6.78 10.45 10.51
N ALA A 118 -7.04 9.55 9.55
CA ALA A 118 -6.08 8.51 9.18
C ALA A 118 -4.80 9.13 8.61
N TRP A 119 -4.92 10.14 7.75
CA TRP A 119 -3.78 10.89 7.22
C TRP A 119 -2.98 11.62 8.31
N GLU A 120 -3.63 12.25 9.29
CA GLU A 120 -2.96 12.92 10.41
C GLU A 120 -2.14 11.93 11.25
N LEU A 121 -2.67 10.71 11.45
CA LEU A 121 -2.02 9.67 12.23
C LEU A 121 -0.87 9.02 11.46
N PHE A 122 -1.07 8.67 10.18
CA PHE A 122 -0.18 7.77 9.44
C PHE A 122 0.48 8.40 8.21
N GLY A 123 0.06 9.58 7.78
CA GLY A 123 0.55 10.21 6.55
C GLY A 123 2.05 10.51 6.54
N ARG A 124 2.67 10.67 7.72
CA ARG A 124 4.12 10.80 7.83
C ARG A 124 4.85 9.50 7.51
N PHE A 125 4.27 8.34 7.77
CA PHE A 125 4.82 7.07 7.32
C PHE A 125 4.73 6.97 5.80
N PHE A 126 3.55 7.21 5.22
CA PHE A 126 3.35 7.14 3.77
C PHE A 126 4.28 8.09 2.99
N ALA A 127 4.47 9.32 3.47
CA ALA A 127 5.38 10.27 2.83
C ALA A 127 6.87 9.83 2.87
N GLU A 128 7.25 8.93 3.77
CA GLU A 128 8.66 8.59 4.02
C GLU A 128 9.04 7.20 3.53
N ASP A 129 8.13 6.23 3.59
CA ASP A 129 8.40 4.82 3.32
C ASP A 129 8.73 4.55 1.84
N GLY A 130 7.95 5.13 0.92
CA GLY A 130 8.22 5.00 -0.51
C GLY A 130 7.85 3.65 -1.14
N ARG A 131 7.22 2.73 -0.40
CA ARG A 131 6.64 1.47 -0.90
C ARG A 131 5.12 1.45 -0.90
N CYS A 132 4.53 2.30 -0.06
CA CYS A 132 3.08 2.42 0.06
C CYS A 132 2.56 3.70 -0.60
N GLY A 133 1.43 3.57 -1.28
CA GLY A 133 0.61 4.67 -1.74
C GLY A 133 -0.60 4.91 -0.83
N PHE A 134 -1.05 6.15 -0.73
CA PHE A 134 -2.22 6.52 0.07
C PHE A 134 -2.94 7.74 -0.48
N GLY A 135 -4.26 7.68 -0.54
CA GLY A 135 -5.06 8.81 -1.01
C GLY A 135 -6.54 8.54 -0.96
N ALA A 136 -7.28 9.30 -1.74
CA ALA A 136 -8.72 9.14 -1.83
C ALA A 136 -9.25 9.63 -3.17
N ARG A 137 -10.39 9.07 -3.56
CA ARG A 137 -11.17 9.50 -4.71
C ARG A 137 -12.61 9.79 -4.37
N ALA A 138 -13.28 10.55 -5.23
CA ALA A 138 -14.71 10.78 -5.22
C ALA A 138 -15.23 10.86 -6.65
N ASP A 139 -16.46 10.41 -6.85
CA ASP A 139 -17.11 10.44 -8.16
C ASP A 139 -17.80 11.80 -8.44
N GLU A 140 -18.18 12.53 -7.39
CA GLU A 140 -18.89 13.81 -7.49
C GLU A 140 -18.40 14.83 -6.42
N PRO A 141 -17.66 15.89 -6.81
CA PRO A 141 -17.05 16.05 -8.14
C PRO A 141 -16.03 14.93 -8.38
N ARG A 142 -15.77 14.62 -9.66
CA ARG A 142 -14.75 13.63 -10.05
C ARG A 142 -13.39 14.15 -9.61
N VAL A 143 -12.80 13.52 -8.60
CA VAL A 143 -11.45 13.85 -8.13
C VAL A 143 -10.79 12.65 -7.49
N GLU A 144 -9.51 12.49 -7.74
CA GLU A 144 -8.61 11.58 -7.05
C GLU A 144 -7.36 12.38 -6.68
N VAL A 145 -6.94 12.25 -5.43
CA VAL A 145 -5.65 12.77 -4.96
C VAL A 145 -4.96 11.61 -4.28
N PHE A 146 -3.80 11.24 -4.79
CA PHE A 146 -3.10 10.03 -4.37
C PHE A 146 -1.60 10.29 -4.25
N LEU A 147 -1.02 9.88 -3.12
CA LEU A 147 0.43 9.72 -3.00
C LEU A 147 0.75 8.33 -3.53
N GLU A 148 1.50 8.26 -4.62
CA GLU A 148 2.00 7.00 -5.15
C GLU A 148 3.14 6.46 -4.30
N GLU A 149 3.47 5.19 -4.51
CA GLU A 149 4.78 4.68 -4.15
C GLU A 149 5.88 5.57 -4.74
N HIS A 150 7.08 5.51 -4.16
CA HIS A 150 8.21 6.36 -4.54
C HIS A 150 8.05 7.88 -4.35
N GLY A 151 6.90 8.36 -3.88
CA GLY A 151 6.71 9.73 -3.37
C GLY A 151 6.20 10.75 -4.39
N ALA A 152 5.76 10.31 -5.57
CA ALA A 152 5.06 11.18 -6.51
C ALA A 152 3.59 11.38 -6.09
N VAL A 153 3.01 12.53 -6.43
CA VAL A 153 1.60 12.82 -6.19
C VAL A 153 0.85 12.78 -7.50
N TYR A 154 -0.20 11.98 -7.54
CA TYR A 154 -1.15 11.89 -8.64
C TYR A 154 -2.44 12.65 -8.30
N ILE A 155 -2.94 13.41 -9.28
CA ILE A 155 -4.27 14.01 -9.22
C ILE A 155 -5.00 13.70 -10.52
N ALA A 156 -6.16 13.06 -10.45
CA ALA A 156 -7.12 13.02 -11.54
C ALA A 156 -8.32 13.88 -11.18
N CYS A 157 -8.82 14.72 -12.08
CA CYS A 157 -9.99 15.54 -11.78
C CYS A 157 -10.83 15.91 -13.01
N GLY A 158 -12.11 16.21 -12.80
CA GLY A 158 -12.95 16.84 -13.81
C GLY A 158 -12.46 18.25 -14.18
N PHE A 159 -12.91 18.77 -15.33
CA PHE A 159 -12.47 20.08 -15.83
C PHE A 159 -12.85 21.24 -14.90
N GLU A 160 -13.89 21.08 -14.09
CA GLU A 160 -14.31 22.07 -13.12
C GLU A 160 -13.26 22.33 -12.02
N LEU A 161 -12.36 21.38 -11.78
CA LEU A 161 -11.27 21.51 -10.82
C LEU A 161 -9.93 21.91 -11.46
N ARG A 162 -9.81 21.83 -12.79
CA ARG A 162 -8.57 22.09 -13.54
C ARG A 162 -7.89 23.40 -13.15
N GLU A 163 -8.60 24.52 -13.27
CA GLU A 163 -8.02 25.86 -13.00
C GLU A 163 -7.55 25.98 -11.54
N ARG A 164 -8.23 25.29 -10.61
CA ARG A 164 -7.90 25.30 -9.19
C ARG A 164 -6.65 24.45 -8.90
N VAL A 165 -6.53 23.29 -9.56
CA VAL A 165 -5.33 22.44 -9.48
C VAL A 165 -4.13 23.19 -10.04
N GLU A 166 -4.20 23.66 -11.29
CA GLU A 166 -3.13 24.41 -11.94
C GLU A 166 -2.77 25.69 -11.15
N GLY A 167 -3.76 26.40 -10.59
CA GLY A 167 -3.54 27.54 -9.73
C GLY A 167 -2.76 27.21 -8.45
N MET A 168 -3.07 26.07 -7.80
CA MET A 168 -2.31 25.59 -6.64
C MET A 168 -0.87 25.22 -7.02
N LEU A 169 -0.68 24.45 -8.10
CA LEU A 169 0.66 24.01 -8.54
C LEU A 169 1.56 25.20 -8.90
N ASN A 170 1.03 26.17 -9.63
CA ASN A 170 1.70 27.43 -9.92
C ASN A 170 2.03 28.22 -8.63
N GLY A 171 1.09 28.27 -7.68
CA GLY A 171 1.30 28.91 -6.38
C GLY A 171 2.35 28.22 -5.50
N LEU A 172 2.60 26.93 -5.71
CA LEU A 172 3.69 26.16 -5.07
C LEU A 172 5.05 26.38 -5.75
N GLY A 173 5.08 27.08 -6.89
CA GLY A 173 6.27 27.30 -7.70
C GLY A 173 6.69 26.10 -8.53
N LEU A 174 5.78 25.13 -8.76
CA LEU A 174 6.07 23.93 -9.54
C LEU A 174 5.90 24.25 -11.03
N PRO A 175 6.95 24.16 -11.85
CA PRO A 175 6.83 24.35 -13.29
C PRO A 175 6.15 23.14 -13.93
N GLU A 176 5.42 23.38 -15.02
CA GLU A 176 5.02 22.29 -15.91
C GLU A 176 6.24 21.76 -16.66
N LEU A 177 6.37 20.43 -16.70
CA LEU A 177 7.43 19.68 -17.36
C LEU A 177 6.84 18.88 -18.52
N GLU A 178 7.66 18.67 -19.56
CA GLU A 178 7.30 17.75 -20.65
C GLU A 178 7.12 16.32 -20.12
N GLU A 179 7.99 15.92 -19.19
CA GLU A 179 7.98 14.63 -18.52
C GLU A 179 8.43 14.80 -17.06
N VAL A 180 7.70 14.20 -16.14
CA VAL A 180 8.10 14.09 -14.72
C VAL A 180 8.72 12.71 -14.51
N LEU A 181 10.03 12.69 -14.30
CA LEU A 181 10.77 11.46 -13.96
C LEU A 181 10.93 11.35 -12.45
N GLY A 182 10.38 10.28 -11.86
CA GLY A 182 10.50 9.96 -10.45
C GLY A 182 11.66 9.01 -10.15
N ILE A 183 11.70 8.50 -8.91
CA ILE A 183 12.74 7.57 -8.44
C ILE A 183 12.63 6.22 -9.14
N GLU A 184 11.39 5.80 -9.44
CA GLU A 184 11.02 4.58 -10.16
C GLU A 184 11.63 4.47 -11.56
N ASN A 185 11.94 5.60 -12.20
CA ASN A 185 12.57 5.61 -13.53
C ASN A 185 14.08 5.35 -13.48
N HIS A 186 14.62 5.05 -12.30
CA HIS A 186 16.04 4.78 -12.08
C HIS A 186 16.22 3.53 -11.22
N ASP A 187 17.40 2.90 -11.31
CA ASP A 187 17.81 1.91 -10.31
C ASP A 187 17.77 2.56 -8.92
N HIS A 188 16.96 2.01 -8.02
CA HIS A 188 16.71 2.58 -6.70
C HIS A 188 16.80 1.49 -5.62
N ARG A 189 16.81 1.93 -4.36
CA ARG A 189 16.77 1.04 -3.19
C ARG A 189 15.62 1.43 -2.32
N HIS A 190 15.13 0.43 -1.60
CA HIS A 190 14.18 0.60 -0.52
C HIS A 190 14.83 0.30 0.83
N GLU A 191 14.46 1.05 1.86
CA GLU A 191 14.89 0.89 3.25
C GLU A 191 13.69 0.99 4.18
N ASP A 192 13.64 0.13 5.20
CA ASP A 192 12.58 0.19 6.21
C ASP A 192 12.75 1.46 7.04
N VAL A 193 11.69 2.25 7.14
CA VAL A 193 11.73 3.56 7.81
C VAL A 193 11.29 3.53 9.25
N LEU A 194 10.69 2.44 9.73
CA LEU A 194 10.15 2.35 11.09
C LEU A 194 11.17 1.78 12.08
N ASP A 195 11.23 2.41 13.26
CA ASP A 195 11.96 1.92 14.42
C ASP A 195 11.10 0.90 15.16
N VAL A 196 11.36 -0.38 14.90
CA VAL A 196 10.67 -1.52 15.54
C VAL A 196 11.44 -2.08 16.73
N SER A 197 12.46 -1.36 17.24
CA SER A 197 13.27 -1.83 18.36
C SER A 197 12.52 -1.87 19.70
N ASP A 198 11.42 -1.11 19.79
CA ASP A 198 10.48 -1.15 20.90
C ASP A 198 9.21 -1.84 20.41
N GLY A 199 8.97 -3.07 20.87
CA GLY A 199 7.82 -3.88 20.47
C GLY A 199 6.45 -3.30 20.83
N SER A 200 6.39 -2.13 21.46
CA SER A 200 5.16 -1.37 21.65
C SER A 200 4.84 -0.39 20.51
N LEU A 201 5.78 -0.15 19.60
CA LEU A 201 5.58 0.68 18.41
C LEU A 201 4.99 -0.14 17.27
N MET A 202 4.08 0.48 16.52
CA MET A 202 3.51 -0.09 15.31
C MET A 202 4.58 -0.25 14.23
N ASP A 203 4.54 -1.39 13.56
CA ASP A 203 5.25 -1.63 12.31
C ASP A 203 4.40 -1.25 11.08
N ASP A 204 4.89 -1.62 9.89
CA ASP A 204 4.21 -1.38 8.62
C ASP A 204 2.88 -2.12 8.52
N LEU A 205 2.82 -3.36 8.98
CA LEU A 205 1.60 -4.18 9.00
C LEU A 205 0.54 -3.60 9.94
N ASP A 206 0.92 -3.18 11.14
CA ASP A 206 0.02 -2.54 12.10
C ASP A 206 -0.56 -1.24 11.54
N ILE A 207 0.26 -0.43 10.87
CA ILE A 207 -0.20 0.79 10.20
C ILE A 207 -1.17 0.44 9.07
N LYS A 208 -0.81 -0.50 8.19
CA LYS A 208 -1.67 -0.98 7.10
C LYS A 208 -3.03 -1.43 7.62
N PHE A 209 -3.06 -2.32 8.61
CA PHE A 209 -4.32 -2.82 9.17
C PHE A 209 -5.13 -1.73 9.86
N SER A 210 -4.46 -0.83 10.59
CA SER A 210 -5.12 0.32 11.21
C SER A 210 -5.78 1.21 10.16
N VAL A 211 -5.14 1.43 9.03
CA VAL A 211 -5.70 2.22 7.92
C VAL A 211 -6.86 1.49 7.26
N ILE A 212 -6.69 0.21 6.91
CA ILE A 212 -7.73 -0.63 6.29
C ILE A 212 -8.98 -0.66 7.17
N GLU A 213 -8.84 -0.95 8.47
CA GLU A 213 -9.95 -0.99 9.41
C GLU A 213 -10.56 0.40 9.61
N SER A 214 -9.73 1.42 9.82
CA SER A 214 -10.20 2.77 10.07
C SER A 214 -10.91 3.38 8.86
N LEU A 215 -10.70 2.90 7.63
CA LEU A 215 -11.38 3.39 6.43
C LEU A 215 -12.34 2.38 5.80
N GLY A 216 -12.55 1.21 6.43
CA GLY A 216 -13.45 0.17 5.96
C GLY A 216 -13.06 -0.34 4.56
N MET A 217 -11.77 -0.53 4.34
CA MET A 217 -11.21 -0.92 3.05
C MET A 217 -11.26 -2.43 2.83
N ALA A 218 -11.35 -2.80 1.56
CA ALA A 218 -11.19 -4.17 1.09
C ALA A 218 -10.24 -4.18 -0.11
N LEU A 219 -9.53 -5.28 -0.30
CA LEU A 219 -8.69 -5.49 -1.47
C LEU A 219 -9.58 -5.47 -2.72
N THR A 220 -9.27 -4.61 -3.69
CA THR A 220 -10.08 -4.42 -4.90
C THR A 220 -9.52 -5.12 -6.13
N ASN A 221 -8.25 -5.50 -6.13
CA ASN A 221 -7.59 -6.14 -7.28
C ASN A 221 -7.91 -7.65 -7.38
N GLY A 222 -9.08 -8.06 -6.87
CA GLY A 222 -9.61 -9.39 -7.09
C GLY A 222 -10.01 -9.55 -8.56
N ASP A 223 -9.51 -10.61 -9.20
CA ASP A 223 -9.92 -11.14 -10.51
C ASP A 223 -9.00 -10.89 -11.71
N GLU A 224 -7.70 -10.62 -11.51
CA GLU A 224 -6.73 -10.96 -12.56
C GLU A 224 -6.60 -12.49 -12.65
N MET A 225 -7.57 -13.08 -13.33
CA MET A 225 -7.69 -14.50 -13.61
C MET A 225 -6.39 -15.01 -14.25
N GLY A 226 -5.79 -16.03 -13.62
CA GLY A 226 -4.92 -16.95 -14.36
C GLY A 226 -5.70 -17.60 -15.52
N PRO A 227 -5.04 -18.39 -16.40
CA PRO A 227 -5.71 -19.05 -17.51
C PRO A 227 -7.00 -19.76 -17.05
N VAL A 228 -8.12 -19.38 -17.66
CA VAL A 228 -9.48 -19.73 -17.24
C VAL A 228 -9.65 -21.24 -17.09
N GLY A 229 -10.05 -21.69 -15.90
CA GLY A 229 -10.57 -23.04 -15.64
C GLY A 229 -9.59 -24.06 -15.05
N GLU A 230 -8.30 -23.74 -14.91
CA GLU A 230 -7.34 -24.65 -14.27
C GLU A 230 -7.00 -24.19 -12.84
N PRO A 231 -7.00 -25.08 -11.83
CA PRO A 231 -6.55 -24.75 -10.48
C PRO A 231 -5.10 -24.25 -10.48
N GLN A 232 -4.86 -23.11 -9.84
CA GLN A 232 -3.54 -22.49 -9.69
C GLN A 232 -2.99 -22.73 -8.27
N PRO A 233 -1.66 -22.84 -8.11
CA PRO A 233 -1.05 -22.86 -6.79
C PRO A 233 -1.00 -21.44 -6.20
N PHE A 234 -1.55 -21.29 -5.01
CA PHE A 234 -1.45 -20.13 -4.14
C PHE A 234 -0.52 -20.47 -2.97
N TRP A 235 0.21 -19.48 -2.50
CA TRP A 235 0.90 -19.58 -1.23
C TRP A 235 0.38 -18.54 -0.27
N ILE A 236 -0.02 -19.03 0.86
CA ILE A 236 -0.76 -18.26 1.85
C ILE A 236 0.13 -18.18 3.06
N TYR A 237 0.65 -16.99 3.35
CA TYR A 237 1.37 -16.75 4.57
C TYR A 237 0.38 -16.17 5.58
N LEU A 238 0.09 -16.94 6.64
CA LEU A 238 -0.50 -16.36 7.83
C LEU A 238 0.65 -15.87 8.71
N GLU A 239 0.86 -14.57 8.74
CA GLU A 239 1.69 -13.99 9.78
C GLU A 239 0.90 -14.07 11.10
N LEU A 240 1.49 -14.66 12.12
CA LEU A 240 0.92 -14.75 13.45
C LEU A 240 1.70 -13.79 14.33
N ASP A 241 1.14 -12.60 14.54
CA ASP A 241 1.59 -11.81 15.67
C ASP A 241 1.10 -12.51 16.96
N LEU A 242 2.01 -13.24 17.61
CA LEU A 242 1.72 -14.01 18.84
C LEU A 242 1.77 -13.14 20.11
N THR A 243 1.62 -11.82 19.98
CA THR A 243 1.41 -10.89 21.10
C THR A 243 0.24 -11.26 22.03
N PHE A 244 -0.58 -12.25 21.67
CA PHE A 244 -1.64 -12.81 22.51
C PHE A 244 -1.18 -13.82 23.57
N ASP A 245 0.07 -14.30 23.56
CA ASP A 245 0.63 -15.05 24.69
C ASP A 245 1.48 -14.14 25.59
N PRO A 246 1.03 -13.81 26.81
CA PRO A 246 1.81 -13.00 27.75
C PRO A 246 3.13 -13.66 28.19
N ALA A 247 3.39 -14.93 27.84
CA ALA A 247 4.68 -15.59 28.00
C ALA A 247 5.62 -15.46 26.78
N ALA A 248 5.12 -14.95 25.64
CA ALA A 248 5.85 -14.82 24.37
C ALA A 248 6.00 -13.35 23.92
N GLU A 249 6.11 -12.43 24.89
CA GLU A 249 6.33 -11.00 24.65
C GLU A 249 7.47 -10.79 23.64
N GLY A 250 7.13 -10.28 22.46
CA GLY A 250 8.07 -9.93 21.40
C GLY A 250 8.41 -11.01 20.37
N GLN A 251 7.77 -12.19 20.37
CA GLN A 251 7.99 -13.21 19.33
C GLN A 251 6.89 -13.17 18.27
N ARG A 252 7.29 -12.93 17.01
CA ARG A 252 6.43 -13.16 15.84
C ARG A 252 6.55 -14.61 15.42
N ALA A 253 5.44 -15.22 15.03
CA ALA A 253 5.47 -16.49 14.34
C ALA A 253 4.82 -16.36 12.96
N TYR A 254 5.08 -17.28 12.07
CA TYR A 254 4.25 -17.44 10.87
C TYR A 254 3.87 -18.89 10.67
N ILE A 255 2.72 -19.06 10.03
CA ILE A 255 2.30 -20.33 9.44
C ILE A 255 2.15 -20.09 7.95
N SER A 256 2.94 -20.84 7.19
CA SER A 256 2.82 -20.90 5.74
C SER A 256 1.87 -22.03 5.37
N LEU A 257 0.84 -21.72 4.61
CA LEU A 257 -0.01 -22.68 3.91
C LEU A 257 0.32 -22.65 2.43
N ALA A 258 0.34 -23.82 1.78
CA ALA A 258 0.26 -23.86 0.32
C ALA A 258 -1.08 -24.48 -0.09
N VAL A 259 -1.78 -23.78 -0.97
CA VAL A 259 -3.16 -24.06 -1.34
C VAL A 259 -3.25 -24.10 -2.85
N THR A 260 -3.97 -25.07 -3.40
CA THR A 260 -4.37 -25.03 -4.81
C THR A 260 -5.83 -24.61 -4.86
N ALA A 261 -6.16 -23.60 -5.66
CA ALA A 261 -7.52 -23.06 -5.79
C ALA A 261 -7.75 -22.52 -7.20
N HIS A 262 -9.00 -22.26 -7.56
CA HIS A 262 -9.38 -21.66 -8.83
C HIS A 262 -9.21 -20.14 -8.84
N ASP A 263 -9.43 -19.51 -7.69
CA ASP A 263 -9.37 -18.07 -7.51
C ASP A 263 -8.93 -17.71 -6.08
N HIS A 264 -8.72 -16.41 -5.83
CA HIS A 264 -8.27 -15.91 -4.53
C HIS A 264 -9.33 -16.10 -3.44
N ALA A 265 -10.62 -16.02 -3.77
CA ALA A 265 -11.71 -16.20 -2.82
C ALA A 265 -11.82 -17.65 -2.33
N GLU A 266 -11.62 -18.63 -3.22
CA GLU A 266 -11.55 -20.04 -2.88
C GLU A 266 -10.27 -20.35 -2.09
N ALA A 267 -9.12 -19.80 -2.50
CA ALA A 267 -7.87 -19.91 -1.75
C ALA A 267 -8.02 -19.39 -0.31
N ARG A 268 -8.67 -18.24 -0.15
CA ARG A 268 -9.02 -17.64 1.14
C ARG A 268 -9.94 -18.52 1.94
N SER A 269 -11.03 -19.00 1.35
CA SER A 269 -12.01 -19.86 2.03
C SER A 269 -11.37 -21.14 2.55
N LEU A 270 -10.48 -21.76 1.76
CA LEU A 270 -9.74 -22.96 2.15
C LEU A 270 -8.75 -22.69 3.29
N ALA A 271 -8.03 -21.57 3.23
CA ALA A 271 -7.12 -21.15 4.30
C ALA A 271 -7.87 -20.81 5.58
N GLU A 272 -8.93 -20.01 5.51
CA GLU A 272 -9.75 -19.65 6.66
C GLU A 272 -10.35 -20.90 7.31
N ALA A 273 -10.95 -21.80 6.52
CA ALA A 273 -11.49 -23.05 7.03
C ALA A 273 -10.43 -23.85 7.82
N ARG A 274 -9.19 -23.90 7.32
CA ARG A 274 -8.09 -24.61 8.00
C ARG A 274 -7.60 -23.88 9.25
N LEU A 275 -7.45 -22.57 9.19
CA LEU A 275 -6.86 -21.78 10.27
C LEU A 275 -7.84 -21.56 11.43
N LEU A 276 -9.14 -21.42 11.13
CA LEU A 276 -10.19 -21.27 12.12
C LEU A 276 -10.39 -22.52 13.01
N GLU A 277 -9.84 -23.67 12.62
CA GLU A 277 -9.75 -24.85 13.50
C GLU A 277 -8.82 -24.62 14.71
N ARG A 278 -7.86 -23.68 14.58
CA ARG A 278 -6.74 -23.51 15.51
C ARG A 278 -6.63 -22.11 16.09
N PHE A 279 -7.11 -21.09 15.38
CA PHE A 279 -6.92 -19.69 15.73
C PHE A 279 -8.25 -18.94 15.85
N PRO A 280 -8.32 -17.90 16.73
CA PRO A 280 -9.49 -17.04 16.80
C PRO A 280 -9.80 -16.38 15.47
N SER A 281 -11.08 -16.26 15.12
CA SER A 281 -11.51 -15.65 13.86
C SER A 281 -11.02 -14.22 13.67
N ALA A 282 -10.93 -13.44 14.74
CA ALA A 282 -10.39 -12.09 14.70
C ALA A 282 -8.91 -12.06 14.26
N LEU A 283 -8.12 -13.05 14.69
CA LEU A 283 -6.70 -13.16 14.33
C LEU A 283 -6.55 -13.61 12.88
N VAL A 284 -7.31 -14.62 12.45
CA VAL A 284 -7.30 -15.09 11.05
C VAL A 284 -7.76 -13.98 10.12
N ALA A 285 -8.85 -13.28 10.45
CA ALA A 285 -9.34 -12.16 9.64
C ALA A 285 -8.34 -11.03 9.54
N ARG A 286 -7.61 -10.75 10.63
CA ARG A 286 -6.63 -9.65 10.68
C ARG A 286 -5.35 -10.00 9.94
N TYR A 287 -4.72 -11.15 10.17
CA TYR A 287 -3.34 -11.38 9.70
C TYR A 287 -3.20 -12.37 8.53
N LEU A 288 -4.31 -12.90 8.01
CA LEU A 288 -4.25 -13.77 6.84
C LEU A 288 -3.89 -12.98 5.58
N GLN A 289 -2.67 -13.20 5.08
CA GLN A 289 -2.21 -12.70 3.79
C GLN A 289 -2.20 -13.83 2.77
N ILE A 290 -2.61 -13.54 1.53
CA ILE A 290 -2.79 -14.55 0.47
C ILE A 290 -2.19 -14.00 -0.80
N TYR A 291 -1.19 -14.71 -1.33
CA TYR A 291 -0.50 -14.34 -2.55
C TYR A 291 -0.39 -15.55 -3.48
N ARG A 292 -0.38 -15.33 -4.79
CA ARG A 292 0.06 -16.37 -5.72
C ARG A 292 1.58 -16.38 -5.75
N ILE A 293 2.19 -17.57 -5.77
CA ILE A 293 3.64 -17.72 -5.86
C ILE A 293 4.05 -18.26 -7.22
N GLY A 294 5.05 -17.61 -7.82
CA GLY A 294 5.64 -18.02 -9.07
C GLY A 294 6.43 -19.33 -8.92
N ASP A 295 6.59 -20.06 -10.03
CA ASP A 295 7.29 -21.34 -10.05
C ASP A 295 8.73 -21.29 -9.50
N SER A 296 9.39 -20.14 -9.65
CA SER A 296 10.75 -19.87 -9.18
C SER A 296 10.87 -19.69 -7.67
N ASP A 297 9.79 -19.32 -7.01
CA ASP A 297 9.78 -18.87 -5.61
C ASP A 297 9.35 -19.99 -4.65
N ILE A 298 8.94 -21.14 -5.20
CA ILE A 298 8.64 -22.34 -4.42
C ILE A 298 9.95 -22.96 -3.95
N SER A 299 10.12 -23.05 -2.63
CA SER A 299 11.30 -23.67 -2.03
C SER A 299 11.50 -25.11 -2.53
N ALA A 300 12.76 -25.53 -2.60
CA ALA A 300 13.11 -26.89 -3.04
C ALA A 300 12.50 -27.99 -2.14
N GLU A 301 12.15 -27.65 -0.89
CA GLU A 301 11.47 -28.54 0.05
C GLU A 301 10.01 -28.79 -0.32
N ILE A 302 9.34 -27.79 -0.89
CA ILE A 302 7.89 -27.79 -1.14
C ILE A 302 7.58 -28.14 -2.60
N ALA A 303 8.50 -27.90 -3.52
CA ALA A 303 8.37 -28.23 -4.94
C ALA A 303 7.97 -29.71 -5.22
N PRO A 304 8.45 -30.73 -4.48
CA PRO A 304 7.98 -32.10 -4.66
C PRO A 304 6.50 -32.28 -4.30
N ARG A 305 6.04 -31.68 -3.19
CA ARG A 305 4.65 -31.79 -2.72
C ARG A 305 3.67 -31.10 -3.65
N ARG A 306 4.11 -30.01 -4.29
CA ARG A 306 3.32 -29.34 -5.33
C ARG A 306 3.00 -30.28 -6.49
N ARG A 307 3.98 -31.03 -7.01
CA ARG A 307 3.77 -31.93 -8.16
C ARG A 307 2.65 -32.94 -7.91
N ASP A 308 2.53 -33.41 -6.67
CA ASP A 308 1.49 -34.36 -6.27
C ASP A 308 0.11 -33.71 -6.07
N ALA A 309 0.07 -32.38 -5.89
CA ALA A 309 -1.14 -31.57 -5.67
C ALA A 309 -1.66 -30.86 -6.93
N ILE A 310 -0.86 -30.80 -8.00
CA ILE A 310 -1.25 -30.19 -9.29
C ILE A 310 -2.49 -30.93 -9.83
N GLY A 311 -3.61 -30.21 -9.94
CA GLY A 311 -4.88 -30.73 -10.45
C GLY A 311 -5.95 -31.01 -9.39
N SER A 312 -5.68 -30.79 -8.09
CA SER A 312 -6.68 -30.91 -7.02
C SER A 312 -6.73 -29.65 -6.17
N VAL A 313 -7.94 -29.14 -5.92
CA VAL A 313 -8.20 -28.01 -5.02
C VAL A 313 -8.04 -28.44 -3.56
N GLY A 314 -7.34 -27.63 -2.76
CA GLY A 314 -7.19 -27.86 -1.33
C GLY A 314 -5.86 -27.38 -0.74
N VAL A 315 -5.77 -27.43 0.59
CA VAL A 315 -4.53 -27.17 1.35
C VAL A 315 -3.65 -28.42 1.29
N TRP A 316 -2.45 -28.32 0.75
CA TRP A 316 -1.53 -29.44 0.57
C TRP A 316 -0.18 -29.26 1.31
N PHE A 317 0.03 -28.09 1.91
CA PHE A 317 1.15 -27.84 2.82
C PHE A 317 0.72 -26.92 3.96
N GLU A 318 1.29 -27.17 5.14
CA GLU A 318 1.23 -26.29 6.31
C GLU A 318 2.56 -26.40 7.04
N SER A 319 3.20 -25.27 7.32
CA SER A 319 4.42 -25.22 8.13
C SER A 319 4.09 -25.41 9.62
N SER A 320 5.09 -25.81 10.41
CA SER A 320 5.02 -25.56 11.85
C SER A 320 5.15 -24.04 12.10
N PRO A 321 4.67 -23.51 13.25
CA PRO A 321 4.94 -22.12 13.61
C PRO A 321 6.45 -21.88 13.63
N GLU A 322 6.92 -20.99 12.78
CA GLU A 322 8.33 -20.57 12.74
C GLU A 322 8.46 -19.28 13.52
N TYR A 323 9.29 -19.28 14.57
CA TYR A 323 9.45 -18.16 15.49
C TYR A 323 10.63 -17.29 15.08
N TRP A 324 10.40 -15.98 14.96
CA TRP A 324 11.43 -15.00 14.68
C TRP A 324 11.60 -14.09 15.91
N ALA A 325 12.83 -13.65 16.12
CA ALA A 325 13.23 -12.72 17.18
C ALA A 325 13.50 -11.34 16.59
#